data_AF-A0A061JVT8-F1
#
_entry.id   AF-A0A061JVT8-F1
#
_cell.length_a   1.000
_cell.length_b   1.000
_cell.length_c   1.000
_cell.angle_alpha   90.00
_cell.angle_beta   90.00
_cell.angle_gamma   90.00
#
_symmetry.space_group_name_H-M   'P 1'
#
loop_
_entity.id
_entity.type
_entity.pdbx_description
1 polymer ?
#
loop_
_entity_poly.entity_id
_entity_poly.type
_entity_poly.pdbx_seq_one_letter_code
_entity_poly.pdbx_strand_id
1 'polypeptide(L)'
;MHIDLRTVSIQPLRQTFDHLVRRFGDKPASRYQEASYDIQAAENLHYRPTWEPEQELYDTRITKIVMQDWYALKDPRQFYYSTYTLTRARQQENAEANFAFVESRGLVELMPEGIRRAALELLVPLRHAAWGANLNNTFIGGYGYGTVFTQPCIYHAMDNLGTAQYLSRIGLLLGDTEALDAGKAAWMQGDTWQDLRRYVEDTLVLRDPFESFVAQNVVLDGLLYPLVYARIVDEHFAANGGSMVAMLTQFMSDWFDETRKWIDAVLKVAAAESDANREQLQAWTCAWRERAVVALTPLACQVFVDQADEIVSEQLDAFKARLDKIGVVI
;
A
#
# COMPACT_ATOMS: atom_id res chain seq x y z
N MET A 1 32.01 -28.02 -25.72
CA MET A 1 32.77 -26.98 -26.43
C MET A 1 32.15 -25.64 -26.06
N HIS A 2 32.76 -24.90 -25.15
CA HIS A 2 32.28 -23.57 -24.75
C HIS A 2 32.85 -22.56 -25.75
N ILE A 3 31.99 -21.86 -26.48
CA ILE A 3 32.39 -20.82 -27.42
C ILE A 3 32.30 -19.51 -26.65
N ASP A 4 33.44 -19.02 -26.14
CA ASP A 4 33.53 -17.66 -25.60
C ASP A 4 33.66 -16.68 -26.76
N LEU A 5 32.60 -15.90 -26.97
CA LEU A 5 32.61 -14.81 -27.94
C LEU A 5 33.52 -13.69 -27.42
N ARG A 6 34.64 -13.43 -28.11
CA ARG A 6 35.51 -12.30 -27.82
C ARG A 6 34.81 -10.99 -28.17
N THR A 7 34.35 -10.27 -27.16
CA THR A 7 33.81 -8.91 -27.30
C THR A 7 34.95 -7.89 -27.23
N VAL A 8 34.99 -6.93 -28.17
CA VAL A 8 35.89 -5.78 -28.08
C VAL A 8 35.35 -4.84 -26.99
N SER A 9 36.11 -4.65 -25.92
CA SER A 9 35.76 -3.70 -24.86
C SER A 9 36.23 -2.29 -25.25
N ILE A 10 35.29 -1.35 -25.32
CA ILE A 10 35.58 0.07 -25.55
C ILE A 10 35.60 0.75 -24.18
N GLN A 11 36.67 1.48 -23.88
CA GLN A 11 36.78 2.24 -22.64
C GLN A 11 35.83 3.46 -22.69
N PRO A 12 34.82 3.55 -21.80
CA PRO A 12 33.91 4.68 -21.78
C PRO A 12 34.57 5.91 -21.16
N LEU A 13 34.15 7.11 -21.59
CA LEU A 13 34.65 8.39 -21.05
C LEU A 13 34.16 8.67 -19.62
N ARG A 14 33.05 8.07 -19.22
CA ARG A 14 32.44 8.12 -17.89
C ARG A 14 31.58 6.87 -17.68
N GLN A 15 31.36 6.47 -16.43
CA GLN A 15 30.58 5.25 -16.13
C GLN A 15 29.10 5.52 -15.90
N THR A 16 28.73 6.74 -15.49
CA THR A 16 27.35 7.10 -15.15
C THR A 16 27.13 8.63 -15.24
N PHE A 17 25.94 9.10 -14.87
CA PHE A 17 25.58 10.52 -14.86
C PHE A 17 26.21 11.28 -13.68
N ASP A 18 26.47 12.58 -13.86
CA ASP A 18 27.22 13.39 -12.88
C ASP A 18 26.53 13.47 -11.51
N HIS A 19 25.20 13.45 -11.45
CA HIS A 19 24.46 13.42 -10.17
C HIS A 19 24.68 12.10 -9.43
N LEU A 20 24.77 10.98 -10.14
CA LEU A 20 25.08 9.68 -9.55
C LEU A 20 26.55 9.57 -9.15
N VAL A 21 27.48 10.16 -9.91
CA VAL A 21 28.89 10.26 -9.51
C VAL A 21 29.02 10.98 -8.17
N ARG A 22 28.31 12.10 -7.99
CA ARG A 22 28.28 12.85 -6.72
C ARG A 22 27.76 12.02 -5.55
N ARG A 23 26.77 11.15 -5.78
CA ARG A 23 26.14 10.32 -4.72
C ARG A 23 26.89 9.01 -4.43
N PHE A 24 27.40 8.34 -5.45
CA PHE A 24 27.84 6.94 -5.38
C PHE A 24 29.28 6.70 -5.86
N GLY A 25 29.95 7.73 -6.36
CA GLY A 25 31.27 7.65 -7.01
C GLY A 25 31.17 7.30 -8.51
N ASP A 26 32.28 7.49 -9.23
CA ASP A 26 32.37 7.16 -10.67
C ASP A 26 32.50 5.66 -10.89
N LYS A 27 31.37 4.98 -10.87
CA LYS A 27 31.23 3.55 -11.11
C LYS A 27 29.92 3.27 -11.87
N PRO A 28 29.80 2.12 -12.56
CA PRO A 28 28.54 1.74 -13.18
C PRO A 28 27.39 1.76 -12.17
N ALA A 29 26.31 2.45 -12.52
CA ALA A 29 25.11 2.56 -11.68
C ALA A 29 24.08 1.47 -12.02
N SER A 30 23.23 1.11 -11.05
CA SER A 30 22.09 0.25 -11.32
C SER A 30 20.99 0.99 -12.10
N ARG A 31 20.12 0.25 -12.78
CA ARG A 31 18.95 0.84 -13.45
C ARG A 31 18.03 1.59 -12.48
N TYR A 32 17.89 1.08 -11.26
CA TYR A 32 17.16 1.78 -10.21
C TYR A 32 17.82 3.12 -9.85
N GLN A 33 19.15 3.16 -9.72
CA GLN A 33 19.87 4.39 -9.43
C GLN A 33 19.67 5.44 -10.53
N GLU A 34 19.86 5.06 -11.79
CA GLU A 34 19.63 5.93 -12.96
C GLU A 34 18.20 6.43 -13.09
N ALA A 35 17.21 5.61 -12.70
CA ALA A 35 15.81 5.97 -12.83
C ALA A 35 15.27 6.83 -11.67
N SER A 36 15.95 6.85 -10.52
CA SER A 36 15.30 7.26 -9.25
C SER A 36 16.04 8.33 -8.45
N TYR A 37 17.32 8.60 -8.68
CA TYR A 37 18.07 9.58 -7.85
C TYR A 37 18.26 10.91 -8.57
N ASP A 38 17.94 12.00 -7.89
CA ASP A 38 18.07 13.40 -8.37
C ASP A 38 17.43 13.71 -9.73
N ILE A 39 16.37 12.97 -10.10
CA ILE A 39 15.64 13.20 -11.35
C ILE A 39 14.59 14.32 -11.20
N GLN A 40 14.12 14.56 -9.97
CA GLN A 40 13.16 15.62 -9.67
C GLN A 40 13.78 17.01 -9.85
N ALA A 41 13.03 17.94 -10.42
CA ALA A 41 13.44 19.34 -10.45
C ALA A 41 13.45 19.92 -9.02
N ALA A 42 14.55 20.58 -8.65
CA ALA A 42 14.76 21.05 -7.27
C ALA A 42 15.01 22.56 -7.14
N GLU A 43 15.44 23.24 -8.20
CA GLU A 43 15.86 24.65 -8.15
C GLU A 43 15.33 25.43 -9.34
N ASN A 44 15.24 26.75 -9.21
CA ASN A 44 14.87 27.69 -10.27
C ASN A 44 13.49 27.40 -10.91
N LEU A 45 12.53 27.00 -10.08
CA LEU A 45 11.14 26.78 -10.49
C LEU A 45 10.46 28.14 -10.69
N HIS A 46 9.91 28.37 -11.89
CA HIS A 46 9.66 29.73 -12.38
C HIS A 46 8.42 30.40 -11.79
N TYR A 47 7.43 29.62 -11.36
CA TYR A 47 6.12 30.13 -10.97
C TYR A 47 5.63 29.47 -9.68
N ARG A 48 4.90 30.24 -8.88
CA ARG A 48 4.17 29.72 -7.72
C ARG A 48 2.95 28.92 -8.20
N PRO A 49 2.51 27.88 -7.46
CA PRO A 49 1.26 27.20 -7.76
C PRO A 49 0.08 28.16 -7.68
N THR A 50 -0.79 28.18 -8.69
CA THR A 50 -1.98 29.04 -8.70
C THR A 50 -3.06 28.58 -7.72
N TRP A 51 -3.01 27.32 -7.31
CA TRP A 51 -3.96 26.66 -6.40
C TRP A 51 -3.50 26.69 -4.93
N GLU A 52 -2.25 27.07 -4.65
CA GLU A 52 -1.69 27.22 -3.30
C GLU A 52 -0.51 28.21 -3.32
N PRO A 53 -0.78 29.53 -3.31
CA PRO A 53 0.24 30.55 -3.57
C PRO A 53 1.34 30.65 -2.50
N GLU A 54 1.09 30.13 -1.29
CA GLU A 54 2.05 30.16 -0.18
C GLU A 54 3.14 29.08 -0.30
N GLN A 55 2.93 28.06 -1.15
CA GLN A 55 3.86 26.95 -1.35
C GLN A 55 4.82 27.18 -2.53
N GLU A 56 5.95 26.48 -2.51
CA GLU A 56 6.79 26.28 -3.69
C GLU A 56 6.38 25.01 -4.45
N LEU A 57 6.76 24.92 -5.73
CA LEU A 57 6.69 23.64 -6.42
C LEU A 57 7.69 22.67 -5.76
N TYR A 58 7.26 21.45 -5.45
CA TYR A 58 8.05 20.45 -4.73
C TYR A 58 8.60 20.99 -3.38
N ASP A 59 7.74 21.63 -2.57
CA ASP A 59 8.14 22.23 -1.30
C ASP A 59 8.24 21.17 -0.18
N THR A 60 9.46 20.98 0.35
CA THR A 60 9.73 20.04 1.45
C THR A 60 9.06 20.44 2.77
N ARG A 61 8.61 21.69 2.90
CA ARG A 61 7.97 22.21 4.12
C ARG A 61 6.48 21.90 4.22
N ILE A 62 5.89 21.29 3.18
CA ILE A 62 4.49 20.85 3.20
C ILE A 62 4.29 19.78 4.28
N THR A 63 5.33 18.98 4.54
CA THR A 63 5.33 18.01 5.63
C THR A 63 6.11 18.49 6.84
N LYS A 64 5.70 18.03 8.02
CA LYS A 64 6.43 18.24 9.28
C LYS A 64 7.72 17.42 9.38
N ILE A 65 7.87 16.37 8.56
CA ILE A 65 9.07 15.53 8.54
C ILE A 65 10.21 16.28 7.85
N VAL A 66 11.35 16.36 8.52
CA VAL A 66 12.54 17.04 7.99
C VAL A 66 13.62 16.01 7.70
N MET A 67 14.10 15.98 6.47
CA MET A 67 15.20 15.10 6.05
C MET A 67 16.37 15.96 5.54
N GLN A 68 17.60 15.63 5.95
CA GLN A 68 18.81 16.21 5.36
C GLN A 68 18.94 15.81 3.89
N ASP A 69 18.61 14.55 3.56
CA ASP A 69 18.56 14.05 2.20
C ASP A 69 17.34 13.13 2.03
N TRP A 70 16.31 13.64 1.35
CA TRP A 70 15.11 12.87 1.03
C TRP A 70 15.40 11.61 0.20
N TYR A 71 16.54 11.54 -0.50
CA TYR A 71 16.95 10.35 -1.22
C TYR A 71 17.51 9.22 -0.33
N ALA A 72 17.50 9.41 0.99
CA ALA A 72 17.72 8.35 1.97
C ALA A 72 16.52 7.41 2.12
N LEU A 73 15.31 7.85 1.75
CA LEU A 73 14.05 7.09 1.85
C LEU A 73 13.92 6.05 0.71
N LYS A 74 14.71 4.98 0.78
CA LYS A 74 14.89 4.03 -0.32
C LYS A 74 13.89 2.88 -0.27
N ASP A 75 13.36 2.50 -1.44
CA ASP A 75 12.66 1.23 -1.62
C ASP A 75 13.66 0.05 -1.74
N PRO A 76 13.70 -0.87 -0.76
CA PRO A 76 14.61 -2.02 -0.80
C PRO A 76 14.30 -3.00 -1.95
N ARG A 77 13.10 -2.95 -2.54
CA ARG A 77 12.72 -3.76 -3.70
C ARG A 77 13.37 -3.27 -5.01
N GLN A 78 13.93 -2.06 -5.00
CA GLN A 78 14.52 -1.39 -6.16
C GLN A 78 13.56 -1.28 -7.36
N PHE A 79 12.29 -1.06 -7.08
CA PHE A 79 11.30 -0.85 -8.13
C PHE A 79 11.52 0.50 -8.81
N TYR A 80 12.00 0.46 -10.05
CA TYR A 80 11.69 1.46 -11.07
C TYR A 80 10.61 0.90 -12.03
N TYR A 81 10.11 1.73 -12.94
CA TYR A 81 8.91 1.42 -13.73
C TYR A 81 8.88 0.00 -14.32
N SER A 82 9.96 -0.42 -14.99
CA SER A 82 10.02 -1.74 -15.63
C SER A 82 9.99 -2.90 -14.63
N THR A 83 10.75 -2.84 -13.54
CA THR A 83 10.76 -3.90 -12.52
C THR A 83 9.44 -3.99 -11.78
N TYR A 84 8.78 -2.85 -11.56
CA TYR A 84 7.43 -2.80 -10.99
C TYR A 84 6.43 -3.49 -11.92
N THR A 85 6.34 -3.09 -13.19
CA THR A 85 5.36 -3.64 -14.13
C THR A 85 5.62 -5.12 -14.42
N LEU A 86 6.87 -5.57 -14.49
CA LEU A 86 7.19 -6.99 -14.64
C LEU A 86 6.77 -7.81 -13.42
N THR A 87 6.91 -7.26 -12.20
CA THR A 87 6.49 -7.96 -10.98
C THR A 87 4.96 -8.06 -10.92
N ARG A 88 4.26 -6.96 -11.18
CA ARG A 88 2.79 -6.94 -11.23
C ARG A 88 2.22 -7.77 -12.37
N ALA A 89 2.88 -7.85 -13.52
CA ALA A 89 2.46 -8.73 -14.61
C ALA A 89 2.45 -10.21 -14.20
N ARG A 90 3.45 -10.68 -13.45
CA ARG A 90 3.46 -12.06 -12.94
C ARG A 90 2.38 -12.29 -11.89
N GLN A 91 2.20 -11.34 -10.97
CA GLN A 91 1.16 -11.44 -9.94
C GLN A 91 -0.25 -11.41 -10.54
N GLN A 92 -0.48 -10.59 -11.57
CA GLN A 92 -1.77 -10.56 -12.26
C GLN A 92 -2.03 -11.86 -13.04
N GLU A 93 -1.02 -12.45 -13.69
CA GLU A 93 -1.16 -13.76 -14.36
C GLU A 93 -1.61 -14.85 -13.39
N ASN A 94 -1.05 -14.87 -12.18
CA ASN A 94 -1.47 -15.80 -11.13
C ASN A 94 -2.90 -15.52 -10.66
N ALA A 95 -3.25 -14.24 -10.44
CA ALA A 95 -4.61 -13.87 -10.06
C ALA A 95 -5.62 -14.29 -11.14
N GLU A 96 -5.38 -13.98 -12.42
CA GLU A 96 -6.26 -14.38 -13.52
C GLU A 96 -6.41 -15.90 -13.62
N ALA A 97 -5.32 -16.65 -13.44
CA ALA A 97 -5.38 -18.10 -13.41
C ALA A 97 -6.28 -18.61 -12.27
N ASN A 98 -6.22 -17.98 -11.09
CA ASN A 98 -7.07 -18.31 -9.96
C ASN A 98 -8.56 -18.03 -10.26
N PHE A 99 -8.88 -16.85 -10.80
CA PHE A 99 -10.24 -16.50 -11.21
C PHE A 99 -10.79 -17.50 -12.25
N ALA A 100 -10.01 -17.77 -13.30
CA ALA A 100 -10.41 -18.71 -14.35
C ALA A 100 -10.60 -20.14 -13.82
N PHE A 101 -9.77 -20.57 -12.86
CA PHE A 101 -9.91 -21.88 -12.24
C PHE A 101 -11.20 -21.99 -11.41
N VAL A 102 -11.54 -20.97 -10.60
CA VAL A 102 -12.79 -20.94 -9.82
C VAL A 102 -14.00 -21.01 -10.72
N GLU A 103 -14.03 -20.18 -11.76
CA GLU A 103 -15.14 -20.06 -12.70
C GLU A 103 -15.32 -21.34 -13.53
N SER A 104 -14.26 -21.81 -14.20
CA SER A 104 -14.34 -22.98 -15.11
C SER A 104 -14.69 -24.30 -14.42
N ARG A 105 -14.55 -24.37 -13.10
CA ARG A 105 -14.83 -25.56 -12.29
C ARG A 105 -16.11 -25.45 -11.47
N GLY A 106 -16.87 -24.36 -11.59
CA GLY A 106 -18.12 -24.15 -10.84
C GLY A 106 -17.90 -24.11 -9.32
N LEU A 107 -16.71 -23.71 -8.85
CA LEU A 107 -16.34 -23.85 -7.43
C LEU A 107 -17.10 -22.89 -6.52
N VAL A 108 -17.72 -21.85 -7.09
CA VAL A 108 -18.64 -20.96 -6.38
C VAL A 108 -19.86 -21.70 -5.85
N GLU A 109 -20.37 -22.69 -6.60
CA GLU A 109 -21.58 -23.45 -6.26
C GLU A 109 -21.34 -24.45 -5.12
N LEU A 110 -20.07 -24.82 -4.91
CA LEU A 110 -19.64 -25.72 -3.83
C LEU A 110 -19.37 -24.97 -2.52
N MET A 111 -19.32 -23.64 -2.54
CA MET A 111 -19.05 -22.83 -1.36
C MET A 111 -20.27 -22.81 -0.43
N PRO A 112 -20.11 -23.04 0.89
CA PRO A 112 -21.20 -22.86 1.84
C PRO A 112 -21.81 -21.47 1.72
N GLU A 113 -23.14 -21.39 1.61
CA GLU A 113 -23.84 -20.13 1.35
C GLU A 113 -23.54 -19.06 2.40
N GLY A 114 -23.41 -19.45 3.68
CA GLY A 114 -23.04 -18.56 4.77
C GLY A 114 -21.68 -17.90 4.55
N ILE A 115 -20.68 -18.66 4.08
CA ILE A 115 -19.34 -18.15 3.78
C ILE A 115 -19.35 -17.28 2.53
N ARG A 116 -20.07 -17.69 1.48
CA ARG A 116 -20.21 -16.88 0.26
C ARG A 116 -20.80 -15.50 0.57
N ARG A 117 -21.85 -15.46 1.37
CA ARG A 117 -22.49 -14.22 1.82
C ARG A 117 -21.55 -13.39 2.69
N ALA A 118 -20.89 -13.99 3.69
CA ALA A 118 -19.94 -13.27 4.53
C ALA A 118 -18.78 -12.67 3.72
N ALA A 119 -18.26 -13.40 2.73
CA ALA A 119 -17.23 -12.90 1.83
C ALA A 119 -17.73 -11.72 0.97
N LEU A 120 -18.95 -11.77 0.46
CA LEU A 120 -19.56 -10.66 -0.29
C LEU A 120 -19.76 -9.42 0.59
N GLU A 121 -20.33 -9.61 1.79
CA GLU A 121 -20.62 -8.54 2.75
C GLU A 121 -19.35 -7.85 3.26
N LEU A 122 -18.25 -8.59 3.42
CA LEU A 122 -16.96 -8.07 3.87
C LEU A 122 -16.10 -7.50 2.73
N LEU A 123 -15.88 -8.26 1.65
CA LEU A 123 -14.84 -7.94 0.66
C LEU A 123 -15.29 -6.89 -0.35
N VAL A 124 -16.55 -6.93 -0.80
CA VAL A 124 -16.99 -6.04 -1.87
C VAL A 124 -16.97 -4.56 -1.44
N PRO A 125 -17.43 -4.17 -0.23
CA PRO A 125 -17.34 -2.78 0.21
C PRO A 125 -15.90 -2.26 0.35
N LEU A 126 -14.93 -3.12 0.66
CA LEU A 126 -13.51 -2.74 0.81
C LEU A 126 -12.91 -2.15 -0.48
N ARG A 127 -13.52 -2.35 -1.65
CA ARG A 127 -13.12 -1.68 -2.89
C ARG A 127 -13.15 -0.14 -2.77
N HIS A 128 -14.01 0.39 -1.89
CA HIS A 128 -14.11 1.83 -1.63
C HIS A 128 -12.96 2.33 -0.75
N ALA A 129 -12.53 1.52 0.23
CA ALA A 129 -11.32 1.81 1.00
C ALA A 129 -10.05 1.73 0.14
N ALA A 130 -9.95 0.72 -0.72
CA ALA A 130 -8.86 0.62 -1.71
C ALA A 130 -8.84 1.80 -2.69
N TRP A 131 -10.01 2.31 -3.11
CA TRP A 131 -10.08 3.54 -3.89
C TRP A 131 -9.60 4.77 -3.11
N GLY A 132 -9.94 4.87 -1.81
CA GLY A 132 -9.38 5.90 -0.93
C GLY A 132 -7.86 5.82 -0.83
N ALA A 133 -7.30 4.61 -0.69
CA ALA A 133 -5.87 4.37 -0.67
C ALA A 133 -5.18 4.77 -1.98
N ASN A 134 -5.83 4.54 -3.14
CA ASN A 134 -5.37 5.04 -4.44
C ASN A 134 -5.27 6.57 -4.45
N LEU A 135 -6.31 7.27 -4.00
CA LEU A 135 -6.32 8.74 -3.98
C LEU A 135 -5.26 9.30 -3.02
N ASN A 136 -5.15 8.74 -1.82
CA ASN A 136 -4.11 9.12 -0.85
C ASN A 136 -2.71 8.92 -1.44
N ASN A 137 -2.41 7.77 -2.03
CA ASN A 137 -1.09 7.52 -2.62
C ASN A 137 -0.81 8.34 -3.88
N THR A 138 -1.85 8.70 -4.63
CA THR A 138 -1.72 9.66 -5.75
C THR A 138 -1.38 11.05 -5.22
N PHE A 139 -2.01 11.48 -4.13
CA PHE A 139 -1.68 12.72 -3.44
C PHE A 139 -0.22 12.70 -2.93
N ILE A 140 0.20 11.64 -2.25
CA ILE A 140 1.58 11.48 -1.77
C ILE A 140 2.57 11.50 -2.94
N GLY A 141 2.27 10.80 -4.04
CA GLY A 141 3.12 10.81 -5.24
C GLY A 141 3.24 12.19 -5.89
N GLY A 142 2.24 13.06 -5.77
CA GLY A 142 2.25 14.42 -6.33
C GLY A 142 2.85 15.49 -5.40
N TYR A 143 2.70 15.34 -4.09
CA TYR A 143 3.08 16.35 -3.09
C TYR A 143 4.26 15.95 -2.20
N GLY A 144 4.62 14.67 -2.16
CA GLY A 144 5.84 14.21 -1.51
C GLY A 144 7.10 14.72 -2.22
N TYR A 145 8.24 14.58 -1.57
CA TYR A 145 9.52 15.04 -2.10
C TYR A 145 10.51 13.89 -2.28
N GLY A 146 11.24 13.92 -3.39
CA GLY A 146 12.27 12.95 -3.73
C GLY A 146 11.69 11.75 -4.47
N THR A 147 12.20 11.51 -5.68
CA THR A 147 11.68 10.47 -6.59
C THR A 147 11.69 9.07 -5.94
N VAL A 148 12.69 8.75 -5.11
CA VAL A 148 12.75 7.45 -4.40
C VAL A 148 11.61 7.24 -3.38
N PHE A 149 11.01 8.32 -2.88
CA PHE A 149 9.84 8.27 -2.00
C PHE A 149 8.53 8.36 -2.80
N THR A 150 8.45 9.24 -3.79
CA THR A 150 7.20 9.47 -4.54
C THR A 150 6.90 8.38 -5.57
N GLN A 151 7.91 7.77 -6.21
CA GLN A 151 7.69 6.72 -7.20
C GLN A 151 7.07 5.43 -6.64
N PRO A 152 7.47 4.87 -5.47
CA PRO A 152 6.76 3.73 -4.91
C PRO A 152 5.34 4.09 -4.48
N CYS A 153 5.07 5.35 -4.08
CA CYS A 153 3.71 5.79 -3.76
C CYS A 153 2.79 5.73 -4.97
N ILE A 154 3.22 6.21 -6.15
CA ILE A 154 2.36 6.11 -7.35
C ILE A 154 2.16 4.65 -7.79
N TYR A 155 3.15 3.77 -7.60
CA TYR A 155 2.96 2.33 -7.81
C TYR A 155 1.93 1.76 -6.83
N HIS A 156 2.03 2.12 -5.55
CA HIS A 156 1.08 1.73 -4.51
C HIS A 156 -0.34 2.23 -4.80
N ALA A 157 -0.49 3.42 -5.38
CA ALA A 157 -1.77 3.92 -5.83
C ALA A 157 -2.38 3.01 -6.90
N MET A 158 -1.60 2.65 -7.93
CA MET A 158 -2.08 1.80 -9.02
C MET A 158 -2.38 0.37 -8.54
N ASP A 159 -1.63 -0.14 -7.58
CA ASP A 159 -1.90 -1.43 -6.94
C ASP A 159 -3.23 -1.43 -6.17
N ASN A 160 -3.55 -0.33 -5.50
CA ASN A 160 -4.81 -0.15 -4.80
C ASN A 160 -5.99 -0.03 -5.77
N LEU A 161 -5.80 0.57 -6.95
CA LEU A 161 -6.77 0.51 -8.04
C LEU A 161 -6.98 -0.96 -8.50
N GLY A 162 -5.91 -1.71 -8.70
CA GLY A 162 -5.99 -3.15 -9.02
C GLY A 162 -6.71 -3.95 -7.94
N THR A 163 -6.46 -3.65 -6.67
CA THR A 163 -7.16 -4.26 -5.52
C THR A 163 -8.66 -3.96 -5.58
N ALA A 164 -9.06 -2.70 -5.81
CA ALA A 164 -10.46 -2.32 -5.96
C ALA A 164 -11.14 -3.05 -7.15
N GLN A 165 -10.41 -3.28 -8.25
CA GLN A 165 -10.87 -4.05 -9.39
C GLN A 165 -11.05 -5.53 -9.05
N TYR A 166 -10.09 -6.18 -8.39
CA TYR A 166 -10.21 -7.57 -7.98
C TYR A 166 -11.34 -7.78 -6.97
N LEU A 167 -11.51 -6.90 -6.00
CA LEU A 167 -12.65 -6.94 -5.07
C LEU A 167 -13.99 -6.79 -5.81
N SER A 168 -14.04 -5.95 -6.85
CA SER A 168 -15.21 -5.85 -7.73
C SER A 168 -15.45 -7.15 -8.52
N ARG A 169 -14.39 -7.77 -9.07
CA ARG A 169 -14.50 -9.05 -9.78
C ARG A 169 -14.92 -10.20 -8.86
N ILE A 170 -14.48 -10.21 -7.60
CA ILE A 170 -14.97 -11.15 -6.59
C ILE A 170 -16.48 -10.97 -6.39
N GLY A 171 -16.96 -9.72 -6.28
CA GLY A 171 -18.39 -9.42 -6.22
C GLY A 171 -19.16 -10.00 -7.40
N LEU A 172 -18.69 -9.74 -8.62
CA LEU A 172 -19.30 -10.27 -9.84
C LEU A 172 -19.31 -11.80 -9.89
N LEU A 173 -18.21 -12.44 -9.50
CA LEU A 173 -18.09 -13.89 -9.55
C LEU A 173 -18.96 -14.59 -8.49
N LEU A 174 -19.09 -14.01 -7.29
CA LEU A 174 -19.79 -14.64 -6.17
C LEU A 174 -21.27 -14.27 -6.06
N GLY A 175 -21.67 -13.11 -6.59
CA GLY A 175 -23.03 -12.59 -6.44
C GLY A 175 -23.53 -11.69 -7.57
N ASP A 176 -22.88 -11.74 -8.74
CA ASP A 176 -23.23 -10.99 -9.96
C ASP A 176 -23.25 -9.46 -9.76
N THR A 177 -23.81 -8.72 -10.71
CA THR A 177 -23.84 -7.26 -10.70
C THR A 177 -24.52 -6.67 -9.46
N GLU A 178 -25.55 -7.33 -8.93
CA GLU A 178 -26.31 -6.93 -7.76
C GLU A 178 -25.43 -6.88 -6.50
N ALA A 179 -24.40 -7.73 -6.40
CA ALA A 179 -23.45 -7.68 -5.30
C ALA A 179 -22.66 -6.37 -5.24
N LEU A 180 -22.40 -5.73 -6.40
CA LEU A 180 -21.70 -4.44 -6.44
C LEU A 180 -22.57 -3.30 -5.90
N ASP A 181 -23.86 -3.33 -6.22
CA ASP A 181 -24.84 -2.38 -5.70
C ASP A 181 -25.07 -2.59 -4.20
N ALA A 182 -25.21 -3.83 -3.76
CA ALA A 182 -25.32 -4.19 -2.34
C ALA A 182 -24.06 -3.75 -1.56
N GLY A 183 -22.86 -4.00 -2.09
CA GLY A 183 -21.61 -3.57 -1.46
C GLY A 183 -21.48 -2.06 -1.36
N LYS A 184 -21.94 -1.32 -2.37
CA LYS A 184 -22.00 0.15 -2.33
C LYS A 184 -23.04 0.64 -1.31
N ALA A 185 -24.22 0.02 -1.25
CA ALA A 185 -25.24 0.37 -0.28
C ALA A 185 -24.73 0.14 1.16
N ALA A 186 -24.07 -0.99 1.41
CA ALA A 186 -23.43 -1.30 2.69
C ALA A 186 -22.38 -0.23 3.07
N TRP A 187 -21.50 0.16 2.14
CA TRP A 187 -20.53 1.24 2.38
C TRP A 187 -21.21 2.59 2.71
N MET A 188 -22.25 2.95 1.96
CA MET A 188 -22.88 4.26 2.07
C MET A 188 -23.81 4.39 3.29
N GLN A 189 -24.44 3.30 3.73
CA GLN A 189 -25.55 3.34 4.70
C GLN A 189 -25.41 2.33 5.84
N GLY A 190 -24.58 1.30 5.70
CA GLY A 190 -24.42 0.27 6.72
C GLY A 190 -23.60 0.78 7.90
N ASP A 191 -24.16 0.71 9.11
CA ASP A 191 -23.53 1.17 10.36
C ASP A 191 -22.12 0.58 10.53
N THR A 192 -21.94 -0.70 10.18
CA THR A 192 -20.66 -1.41 10.25
C THR A 192 -19.54 -0.75 9.46
N TRP A 193 -19.86 0.01 8.41
CA TRP A 193 -18.88 0.61 7.51
C TRP A 193 -18.61 2.09 7.82
N GLN A 194 -19.41 2.74 8.66
CA GLN A 194 -19.38 4.19 8.77
C GLN A 194 -18.09 4.71 9.41
N ASP A 195 -17.50 4.01 10.38
CA ASP A 195 -16.23 4.44 10.98
C ASP A 195 -15.05 4.28 10.01
N LEU A 196 -15.00 3.19 9.23
CA LEU A 196 -13.99 3.03 8.16
C LEU A 196 -14.19 4.04 7.03
N ARG A 197 -15.45 4.30 6.64
CA ARG A 197 -15.76 5.33 5.67
C ARG A 197 -15.32 6.71 6.14
N ARG A 198 -15.61 7.08 7.40
CA ARG A 198 -15.14 8.33 8.01
C ARG A 198 -13.61 8.38 8.05
N TYR A 199 -12.94 7.29 8.43
CA TYR A 199 -11.49 7.21 8.41
C TYR A 199 -10.95 7.57 7.02
N VAL A 200 -11.46 6.91 5.97
CA VAL A 200 -11.05 7.16 4.59
C VAL A 200 -11.33 8.61 4.18
N GLU A 201 -12.54 9.11 4.37
CA GLU A 201 -12.91 10.49 4.03
C GLU A 201 -12.03 11.53 4.76
N ASP A 202 -11.71 11.31 6.04
CA ASP A 202 -10.84 12.19 6.81
C ASP A 202 -9.38 12.14 6.34
N THR A 203 -8.89 11.00 5.83
CA THR A 203 -7.54 10.95 5.22
C THR A 203 -7.47 11.70 3.89
N LEU A 204 -8.56 11.76 3.12
CA LEU A 204 -8.61 12.46 1.82
C LEU A 204 -8.48 13.99 1.94
N VAL A 205 -8.63 14.53 3.15
CA VAL A 205 -8.49 15.97 3.43
C VAL A 205 -7.17 16.32 4.10
N LEU A 206 -6.28 15.35 4.30
CA LEU A 206 -4.93 15.61 4.79
C LEU A 206 -4.13 16.44 3.79
N ARG A 207 -3.32 17.36 4.33
CA ARG A 207 -2.45 18.25 3.55
C ARG A 207 -0.97 17.90 3.67
N ASP A 208 -0.59 17.17 4.71
CA ASP A 208 0.76 16.66 4.89
C ASP A 208 0.89 15.29 4.19
N PRO A 209 1.72 15.15 3.13
CA PRO A 209 1.87 13.90 2.40
C PRO A 209 2.50 12.79 3.27
N PHE A 210 3.34 13.12 4.25
CA PHE A 210 3.93 12.10 5.12
C PHE A 210 2.94 11.66 6.20
N GLU A 211 2.08 12.56 6.69
CA GLU A 211 0.94 12.17 7.53
C GLU A 211 -0.02 11.25 6.78
N SER A 212 -0.36 11.57 5.52
CA SER A 212 -1.19 10.71 4.67
C SER A 212 -0.56 9.33 4.47
N PHE A 213 0.76 9.27 4.27
CA PHE A 213 1.53 8.03 4.19
C PHE A 213 1.44 7.21 5.49
N VAL A 214 1.56 7.85 6.66
CA VAL A 214 1.42 7.18 7.97
C VAL A 214 -0.02 6.68 8.17
N ALA A 215 -1.02 7.54 7.95
CA ALA A 215 -2.42 7.19 8.16
C ALA A 215 -2.88 6.05 7.25
N GLN A 216 -2.52 6.08 5.96
CA GLN A 216 -2.92 5.07 4.99
C GLN A 216 -2.01 3.84 5.05
N ASN A 217 -0.76 3.99 4.63
CA ASN A 217 0.09 2.86 4.27
C ASN A 217 0.72 2.18 5.50
N VAL A 218 0.96 2.95 6.57
CA VAL A 218 1.49 2.38 7.83
C VAL A 218 0.34 1.83 8.66
N VAL A 219 -0.62 2.69 9.03
CA VAL A 219 -1.63 2.38 10.05
C VAL A 219 -2.81 1.60 9.48
N LEU A 220 -3.57 2.17 8.54
CA LEU A 220 -4.79 1.51 8.07
C LEU A 220 -4.45 0.18 7.41
N ASP A 221 -3.54 0.17 6.44
CA ASP A 221 -3.16 -1.05 5.73
C ASP A 221 -2.47 -2.04 6.68
N GLY A 222 -1.66 -1.53 7.62
CA GLY A 222 -0.96 -2.34 8.61
C GLY A 222 -1.86 -3.11 9.58
N LEU A 223 -3.11 -2.70 9.75
CA LEU A 223 -4.11 -3.38 10.58
C LEU A 223 -5.16 -4.09 9.73
N LEU A 224 -5.62 -3.45 8.64
CA LEU A 224 -6.66 -3.97 7.76
C LEU A 224 -6.21 -5.23 7.04
N TYR A 225 -5.03 -5.24 6.43
CA TYR A 225 -4.60 -6.39 5.63
C TYR A 225 -4.38 -7.65 6.47
N PRO A 226 -3.69 -7.61 7.62
CA PRO A 226 -3.59 -8.76 8.52
C PRO A 226 -4.96 -9.23 9.03
N LEU A 227 -5.85 -8.31 9.41
CA LEU A 227 -7.18 -8.66 9.89
C LEU A 227 -8.02 -9.35 8.81
N VAL A 228 -8.12 -8.73 7.64
CA VAL A 228 -9.02 -9.19 6.57
C VAL A 228 -8.43 -10.39 5.84
N TYR A 229 -7.24 -10.26 5.27
CA TYR A 229 -6.73 -11.26 4.35
C TYR A 229 -6.08 -12.43 5.07
N ALA A 230 -5.35 -12.20 6.17
CA ALA A 230 -4.77 -13.31 6.94
C ALA A 230 -5.79 -13.93 7.90
N ARG A 231 -6.31 -13.16 8.88
CA ARG A 231 -7.13 -13.72 9.96
C ARG A 231 -8.55 -14.12 9.52
N ILE A 232 -9.24 -13.27 8.77
CA ILE A 232 -10.61 -13.60 8.33
C ILE A 232 -10.59 -14.55 7.13
N VAL A 233 -9.86 -14.22 6.07
CA VAL A 233 -9.93 -14.99 4.82
C VAL A 233 -9.08 -16.26 4.87
N ASP A 234 -7.77 -16.14 5.07
CA ASP A 234 -6.84 -17.28 4.98
C ASP A 234 -6.96 -18.26 6.14
N GLU A 235 -7.37 -17.81 7.33
CA GLU A 235 -7.63 -18.68 8.47
C GLU A 235 -9.10 -19.06 8.60
N HIS A 236 -10.00 -18.10 8.89
CA HIS A 236 -11.38 -18.43 9.25
C HIS A 236 -12.22 -18.91 8.05
N PHE A 237 -12.28 -18.18 6.94
CA PHE A 237 -13.05 -18.61 5.77
C PHE A 237 -12.47 -19.90 5.20
N ALA A 238 -11.15 -20.01 5.03
CA ALA A 238 -10.52 -21.21 4.52
C ALA A 238 -10.86 -22.46 5.36
N ALA A 239 -10.79 -22.37 6.69
CA ALA A 239 -11.14 -23.47 7.58
C ALA A 239 -12.62 -23.89 7.53
N ASN A 240 -13.51 -22.99 7.09
CA ASN A 240 -14.95 -23.20 7.04
C ASN A 240 -15.49 -23.41 5.60
N GLY A 241 -14.64 -23.84 4.67
CA GLY A 241 -15.04 -24.16 3.29
C GLY A 241 -14.96 -22.98 2.30
N GLY A 242 -14.32 -21.89 2.69
CA GLY A 242 -14.09 -20.69 1.90
C GLY A 242 -12.70 -20.60 1.26
N SER A 243 -11.98 -21.71 1.08
CA SER A 243 -10.62 -21.70 0.53
C SER A 243 -10.52 -21.06 -0.87
N MET A 244 -11.62 -21.06 -1.63
CA MET A 244 -11.68 -20.36 -2.92
C MET A 244 -11.60 -18.84 -2.76
N VAL A 245 -12.09 -18.28 -1.65
CA VAL A 245 -11.99 -16.84 -1.35
C VAL A 245 -10.53 -16.46 -1.06
N ALA A 246 -9.81 -17.29 -0.31
CA ALA A 246 -8.37 -17.14 -0.10
C ALA A 246 -7.61 -17.14 -1.44
N MET A 247 -7.93 -18.11 -2.30
CA MET A 247 -7.31 -18.19 -3.63
C MET A 247 -7.60 -16.96 -4.52
N LEU A 248 -8.81 -16.40 -4.45
CA LEU A 248 -9.21 -15.18 -5.17
C LEU A 248 -8.58 -13.89 -4.60
N THR A 249 -8.15 -13.91 -3.34
CA THR A 249 -7.54 -12.76 -2.64
C THR A 249 -6.04 -12.90 -2.43
N GLN A 250 -5.41 -13.96 -2.96
CA GLN A 250 -3.97 -14.21 -2.85
C GLN A 250 -3.12 -13.01 -3.29
N PHE A 251 -3.54 -12.26 -4.31
CA PHE A 251 -2.86 -11.03 -4.72
C PHE A 251 -2.69 -10.05 -3.56
N MET A 252 -3.73 -9.85 -2.75
CA MET A 252 -3.72 -8.89 -1.64
C MET A 252 -2.78 -9.33 -0.52
N SER A 253 -2.77 -10.62 -0.16
CA SER A 253 -1.85 -11.19 0.82
C SER A 253 -0.39 -11.06 0.37
N ASP A 254 -0.07 -11.51 -0.85
CA ASP A 254 1.28 -11.45 -1.41
C ASP A 254 1.77 -10.00 -1.58
N TRP A 255 0.88 -9.12 -2.04
CA TRP A 255 1.15 -7.71 -2.23
C TRP A 255 1.47 -7.01 -0.90
N PHE A 256 0.71 -7.29 0.16
CA PHE A 256 0.96 -6.69 1.46
C PHE A 256 2.30 -7.14 2.04
N ASP A 257 2.62 -8.44 1.92
CA ASP A 257 3.89 -9.00 2.39
C ASP A 257 5.11 -8.42 1.65
N GLU A 258 4.96 -8.14 0.35
CA GLU A 258 5.97 -7.45 -0.45
C GLU A 258 6.09 -5.98 -0.03
N THR A 259 4.96 -5.27 0.02
CA THR A 259 4.95 -3.81 0.12
C THR A 259 5.24 -3.31 1.53
N ARG A 260 4.84 -4.03 2.58
CA ARG A 260 5.17 -3.61 3.96
C ARG A 260 6.67 -3.38 4.17
N LYS A 261 7.53 -4.08 3.42
CA LYS A 261 8.99 -3.95 3.52
C LYS A 261 9.52 -2.57 3.14
N TRP A 262 8.95 -1.92 2.12
CA TRP A 262 9.39 -0.57 1.73
C TRP A 262 8.78 0.49 2.65
N ILE A 263 7.56 0.27 3.13
CA ILE A 263 6.93 1.11 4.14
C ILE A 263 7.76 1.15 5.42
N ASP A 264 8.13 -0.04 5.94
CA ASP A 264 8.97 -0.17 7.13
C ASP A 264 10.36 0.45 6.92
N ALA A 265 10.94 0.31 5.72
CA ALA A 265 12.23 0.91 5.40
C ALA A 265 12.19 2.44 5.39
N VAL A 266 11.16 3.05 4.79
CA VAL A 266 10.95 4.50 4.77
C VAL A 266 10.74 5.02 6.19
N LEU A 267 9.86 4.39 6.96
CA LEU A 267 9.53 4.84 8.31
C LEU A 267 10.74 4.72 9.24
N LYS A 268 11.53 3.65 9.13
CA LYS A 268 12.78 3.45 9.86
C LYS A 268 13.79 4.57 9.61
N VAL A 269 14.00 4.93 8.34
CA VAL A 269 14.97 5.97 7.97
C VAL A 269 14.50 7.34 8.46
N ALA A 270 13.22 7.67 8.25
CA ALA A 270 12.66 8.95 8.71
C ALA A 270 12.71 9.11 10.24
N ALA A 271 12.42 8.03 10.99
CA ALA A 271 12.50 8.04 12.46
C ALA A 271 13.93 8.12 13.00
N ALA A 272 14.91 7.59 12.26
CA ALA A 272 16.32 7.63 12.65
C ALA A 272 17.00 8.98 12.33
N GLU A 273 16.39 9.81 11.47
CA GLU A 273 16.92 11.11 11.07
C GLU A 273 17.02 12.10 12.24
N SER A 274 15.99 12.16 13.09
CA SER A 274 15.97 13.04 14.26
C SER A 274 14.95 12.62 15.32
N ASP A 275 15.16 13.08 16.55
CA ASP A 275 14.21 12.88 17.64
C ASP A 275 12.86 13.53 17.34
N ALA A 276 12.85 14.72 16.74
CA ALA A 276 11.63 15.42 16.34
C ALA A 276 10.82 14.65 15.28
N ASN A 277 11.47 14.08 14.26
CA ASN A 277 10.77 13.24 13.29
C ASN A 277 10.16 12.01 13.99
N ARG A 278 10.93 11.33 14.85
CA ARG A 278 10.46 10.16 15.56
C ARG A 278 9.23 10.47 16.42
N GLU A 279 9.28 11.54 17.20
CA GLU A 279 8.15 12.00 18.01
C GLU A 279 6.92 12.32 17.15
N GLN A 280 7.10 12.99 16.02
CA GLN A 280 6.00 13.33 15.11
C GLN A 280 5.38 12.09 14.45
N LEU A 281 6.21 11.12 14.03
CA LEU A 281 5.76 9.85 13.47
C LEU A 281 5.01 9.03 14.53
N GLN A 282 5.50 8.97 15.77
CA GLN A 282 4.81 8.32 16.88
C GLN A 282 3.46 8.99 17.17
N ALA A 283 3.42 10.33 17.22
CA ALA A 283 2.19 11.07 17.47
C ALA A 283 1.12 10.81 16.41
N TRP A 284 1.48 10.89 15.12
CA TRP A 284 0.57 10.55 14.02
C TRP A 284 0.13 9.09 14.09
N THR A 285 1.07 8.17 14.30
CA THR A 285 0.76 6.73 14.34
C THR A 285 -0.20 6.41 15.48
N CYS A 286 -0.01 6.95 16.68
CA CYS A 286 -0.93 6.78 17.80
C CYS A 286 -2.34 7.31 17.48
N ALA A 287 -2.42 8.54 16.98
CA ALA A 287 -3.70 9.19 16.66
C ALA A 287 -4.48 8.42 15.59
N TRP A 288 -3.83 7.99 14.52
CA TRP A 288 -4.47 7.24 13.44
C TRP A 288 -4.77 5.80 13.85
N ARG A 289 -3.93 5.16 14.67
CA ARG A 289 -4.16 3.80 15.18
C ARG A 289 -5.43 3.71 16.02
N GLU A 290 -5.66 4.66 16.92
CA GLU A 290 -6.88 4.70 17.73
C GLU A 290 -8.14 4.73 16.84
N ARG A 291 -8.10 5.50 15.76
CA ARG A 291 -9.19 5.59 14.79
C ARG A 291 -9.32 4.33 13.93
N ALA A 292 -8.21 3.71 13.55
CA ALA A 292 -8.21 2.47 12.78
C ALA A 292 -8.78 1.30 13.58
N VAL A 293 -8.45 1.18 14.87
CA VAL A 293 -9.05 0.16 15.76
C VAL A 293 -10.57 0.31 15.81
N VAL A 294 -11.08 1.54 16.02
CA VAL A 294 -12.51 1.82 16.00
C VAL A 294 -13.13 1.49 14.64
N ALA A 295 -12.47 1.84 13.55
CA ALA A 295 -12.95 1.56 12.19
C ALA A 295 -13.00 0.07 11.82
N LEU A 296 -12.08 -0.74 12.34
CA LEU A 296 -11.93 -2.15 11.95
C LEU A 296 -12.66 -3.12 12.89
N THR A 297 -12.97 -2.72 14.12
CA THR A 297 -13.70 -3.57 15.08
C THR A 297 -15.07 -4.01 14.57
N PRO A 298 -15.92 -3.13 14.00
CA PRO A 298 -17.21 -3.55 13.45
C PRO A 298 -17.08 -4.57 12.30
N LEU A 299 -16.02 -4.47 11.48
CA LEU A 299 -15.74 -5.44 10.41
C LEU A 299 -15.40 -6.81 11.01
N ALA A 300 -14.57 -6.85 12.06
CA ALA A 300 -14.29 -8.08 12.78
C ALA A 300 -15.56 -8.69 13.41
N CYS A 301 -16.46 -7.87 13.96
CA CYS A 301 -17.74 -8.31 14.52
C CYS A 301 -18.67 -9.00 13.50
N GLN A 302 -18.55 -8.69 12.19
CA GLN A 302 -19.34 -9.39 11.16
C GLN A 302 -19.03 -10.89 11.11
N VAL A 303 -17.82 -11.28 11.51
CA VAL A 303 -17.31 -12.66 11.40
C VAL A 303 -17.13 -13.29 12.78
N PHE A 304 -16.64 -12.52 13.75
CA PHE A 304 -16.25 -12.97 15.08
C PHE A 304 -17.05 -12.25 16.17
N VAL A 305 -18.36 -12.45 16.22
CA VAL A 305 -19.31 -11.70 17.07
C VAL A 305 -18.83 -11.53 18.52
N ASP A 306 -18.36 -12.60 19.16
CA ASP A 306 -17.95 -12.59 20.58
C ASP A 306 -16.43 -12.44 20.79
N GLN A 307 -15.63 -12.37 19.71
CA GLN A 307 -14.16 -12.39 19.75
C GLN A 307 -13.51 -11.22 19.00
N ALA A 308 -14.30 -10.30 18.44
CA ALA A 308 -13.82 -9.21 17.60
C ALA A 308 -12.78 -8.33 18.31
N ASP A 309 -13.05 -7.93 19.56
CA ASP A 309 -12.14 -7.10 20.36
C ASP A 309 -10.80 -7.81 20.60
N GLU A 310 -10.85 -9.10 20.93
CA GLU A 310 -9.65 -9.92 21.15
C GLU A 310 -8.83 -10.02 19.86
N ILE A 311 -9.47 -10.34 18.74
CA ILE A 311 -8.81 -10.49 17.43
C ILE A 311 -8.20 -9.17 16.97
N VAL A 312 -8.91 -8.04 17.12
CA VAL A 312 -8.37 -6.72 16.77
C VAL A 312 -7.22 -6.34 17.70
N SER A 313 -7.28 -6.68 18.99
CA SER A 313 -6.18 -6.47 19.93
C SER A 313 -4.94 -7.29 19.56
N GLU A 314 -5.10 -8.53 19.13
CA GLU A 314 -3.97 -9.35 18.65
C GLU A 314 -3.30 -8.71 17.42
N GLN A 315 -4.09 -8.22 16.45
CA GLN A 315 -3.54 -7.52 15.28
C GLN A 315 -2.84 -6.21 15.69
N LEU A 316 -3.40 -5.50 16.67
CA LEU A 316 -2.80 -4.29 17.22
C LEU A 316 -1.45 -4.56 17.90
N ASP A 317 -1.33 -5.65 18.64
CA ASP A 317 -0.08 -6.02 19.31
C ASP A 317 0.98 -6.47 18.30
N ALA A 318 0.59 -7.22 17.27
CA ALA A 318 1.48 -7.55 16.15
C ALA A 318 1.95 -6.28 15.41
N PHE A 319 1.05 -5.32 15.20
CA PHE A 319 1.36 -4.02 14.58
C PHE A 319 2.35 -3.21 15.42
N LYS A 320 2.13 -3.09 16.74
CA LYS A 320 3.07 -2.43 17.67
C LYS A 320 4.45 -3.11 17.66
N ALA A 321 4.48 -4.45 17.73
CA ALA A 321 5.72 -5.21 17.70
C ALA A 321 6.49 -5.05 16.37
N ARG A 322 5.79 -4.82 15.25
CA ARG A 322 6.42 -4.46 13.97
C ARG A 322 7.07 -3.09 14.03
N LEU A 323 6.35 -2.08 14.55
CA LEU A 323 6.83 -0.70 14.59
C LEU A 323 7.98 -0.48 15.58
N ASP A 324 7.96 -1.20 16.70
CA ASP A 324 9.06 -1.20 17.67
C ASP A 324 10.40 -1.61 17.02
N LYS A 325 10.39 -2.63 16.15
CA LYS A 325 11.59 -3.10 15.42
C LYS A 325 12.21 -2.06 14.48
N ILE A 326 11.45 -1.02 14.10
CA ILE A 326 11.91 0.05 13.21
C ILE A 326 12.06 1.39 13.93
N GLY A 327 11.98 1.40 15.27
CA GLY A 327 12.26 2.57 16.10
C GLY A 327 11.08 3.53 16.28
N VAL A 328 9.86 3.09 15.96
CA VAL A 328 8.61 3.85 16.19
C VAL A 328 7.80 3.16 17.28
N VAL A 329 8.18 3.40 18.54
CA VAL A 329 7.54 2.79 19.71
C VAL A 329 6.22 3.52 20.02
N ILE A 330 5.10 2.80 20.11
CA ILE A 330 3.73 3.35 20.23
C ILE A 330 2.81 2.55 21.15
#